data_AF-A0AA88HFY0-F1
#
_entry.id   AF-A0AA88HFY0-F1
#
_cell.length_a   1.000
_cell.length_b   1.000
_cell.length_c   1.000
_cell.angle_alpha   90.00
_cell.angle_beta   90.00
_cell.angle_gamma   90.00
#
_symmetry.space_group_name_H-M   'P 1'
#
loop_
_entity.id
_entity.type
_entity.pdbx_description
1 polymer ?
#
loop_
_entity_poly.entity_id
_entity_poly.type
_entity_poly.pdbx_seq_one_letter_code
_entity_poly.pdbx_strand_id
1 'polypeptide(L)'
;MPFALAFSPNCFSRLMNLVLKENHQEKFSQTNAKKKTDTLNYLDDVILFTETVESHLDGLKRILGILERACLNVIPKTTNETDETTNEMKITNDGHMDPVVVCFRIKYYPPEPFRLRDETRHQIYLQLKRDLQHGRLYSPGPGQEMALLAALCVQIELGDFDPELHPNGYISGMRLLLQQSEKLEEKIAEIHQGASTPTPNGITTSTPNVNGLTAHQAQIALLRRSCVLDTYGVDPHAVKDQAGNQLYLGVNHTGVLTFHGGRKQHHFRWCEITKLNYEGKMFIVHFAIAEDSRTKAKQGLITVLSKT
;
A
#
# COMPACT_ATOMS: atom_id res chain seq x y z
N MET A 1 -1.32 -9.15 -12.74
CA MET A 1 -1.38 -8.16 -11.63
C MET A 1 -0.04 -7.44 -11.59
N PRO A 2 0.07 -6.20 -12.09
CA PRO A 2 1.36 -5.50 -12.17
C PRO A 2 1.84 -5.04 -10.79
N PHE A 3 3.08 -5.37 -10.47
CA PHE A 3 3.81 -4.81 -9.33
C PHE A 3 4.75 -3.72 -9.83
N ALA A 4 5.07 -2.73 -8.99
CA ALA A 4 5.72 -1.52 -9.47
C ALA A 4 6.91 -1.09 -8.61
N LEU A 5 7.96 -0.61 -9.25
CA LEU A 5 9.08 0.04 -8.61
C LEU A 5 8.89 1.54 -8.74
N ALA A 6 8.56 2.23 -7.65
CA ALA A 6 8.47 3.67 -7.62
C ALA A 6 9.82 4.29 -7.25
N PHE A 7 10.11 5.45 -7.82
CA PHE A 7 11.26 6.28 -7.49
C PHE A 7 10.76 7.56 -6.85
N SER A 8 11.55 8.13 -5.94
CA SER A 8 11.31 9.53 -5.55
C SER A 8 11.46 10.43 -6.78
N PRO A 9 10.82 11.63 -6.81
CA PRO A 9 10.89 12.51 -7.96
C PRO A 9 12.33 12.76 -8.43
N ASN A 10 12.60 12.59 -9.73
CA ASN A 10 13.92 12.71 -10.37
C ASN A 10 14.97 11.64 -9.97
N CYS A 11 14.66 10.69 -9.09
CA CYS A 11 15.59 9.63 -8.69
C CYS A 11 15.81 8.59 -9.78
N PHE A 12 14.82 8.31 -10.63
CA PHE A 12 14.95 7.35 -11.73
C PHE A 12 15.97 7.82 -12.78
N SER A 13 15.86 9.06 -13.24
CA SER A 13 16.80 9.64 -14.21
C SER A 13 18.24 9.64 -13.66
N ARG A 14 18.40 9.95 -12.36
CA ARG A 14 19.69 9.88 -11.66
C ARG A 14 20.23 8.44 -11.61
N LEU A 15 19.39 7.45 -11.30
CA LEU A 15 19.79 6.04 -11.32
C LEU A 15 20.22 5.57 -12.71
N MET A 16 19.44 5.88 -13.74
CA MET A 16 19.77 5.50 -15.12
C MET A 16 21.08 6.13 -15.58
N ASN A 17 21.35 7.38 -15.21
CA ASN A 17 22.64 8.01 -15.46
C ASN A 17 23.80 7.31 -14.74
N LEU A 18 23.61 6.82 -13.51
CA LEU A 18 24.63 6.03 -12.79
C LEU A 18 24.91 4.71 -13.51
N VAL A 19 23.85 3.96 -13.84
CA VAL A 19 23.97 2.67 -14.53
C VAL A 19 24.60 2.82 -15.92
N LEU A 20 24.22 3.84 -16.69
CA LEU A 20 24.75 4.04 -18.04
C LEU A 20 26.19 4.58 -18.04
N LYS A 21 26.56 5.45 -17.10
CA LYS A 21 27.95 5.97 -17.00
C LYS A 21 28.96 4.88 -16.67
N GLU A 22 28.64 3.96 -15.78
CA GLU A 22 29.51 2.82 -15.43
C GLU A 22 29.60 1.80 -16.59
N ASN A 23 28.48 1.49 -17.26
CA ASN A 23 28.47 0.59 -18.41
C ASN A 23 29.19 1.13 -19.65
N HIS A 24 29.50 2.43 -19.73
CA HIS A 24 30.35 2.96 -20.79
C HIS A 24 31.84 2.54 -20.64
N GLN A 25 32.25 1.98 -19.50
CA GLN A 25 33.57 1.37 -19.35
C GLN A 25 33.63 -0.10 -19.84
N GLU A 26 32.49 -0.77 -20.05
CA GLU A 26 32.43 -2.10 -20.66
C GLU A 26 31.62 -2.08 -21.98
N LYS A 27 32.32 -2.15 -23.11
CA LYS A 27 31.71 -2.33 -24.44
C LYS A 27 30.80 -3.56 -24.46
N PHE A 28 29.47 -3.37 -24.44
CA PHE A 28 28.53 -4.43 -24.78
C PHE A 28 28.02 -4.26 -26.22
N SER A 29 28.44 -5.19 -27.08
CA SER A 29 27.95 -5.35 -28.45
C SER A 29 26.44 -5.57 -28.46
N GLN A 30 25.73 -4.73 -29.21
CA GLN A 30 24.35 -4.94 -29.60
C GLN A 30 24.25 -6.11 -30.59
N THR A 31 24.01 -7.33 -30.11
CA THR A 31 23.53 -8.44 -30.95
C THR A 31 22.77 -9.47 -30.11
N ASN A 32 21.48 -9.23 -29.85
CA ASN A 32 20.43 -10.19 -30.19
C ASN A 32 19.04 -9.66 -29.83
N ALA A 33 18.21 -9.60 -30.86
CA ALA A 33 16.87 -9.07 -30.85
C ALA A 33 15.84 -10.09 -30.33
N LYS A 34 14.72 -9.54 -29.83
CA LYS A 34 13.35 -10.08 -29.92
C LYS A 34 13.04 -11.45 -29.26
N LYS A 35 12.45 -11.40 -28.07
CA LYS A 35 11.08 -11.92 -27.77
C LYS A 35 10.74 -11.81 -26.27
N LYS A 36 10.19 -10.66 -25.88
CA LYS A 36 9.07 -10.46 -24.95
C LYS A 36 9.08 -8.98 -24.59
N THR A 37 8.34 -8.21 -25.36
CA THR A 37 7.91 -6.88 -24.95
C THR A 37 6.86 -7.07 -23.86
N ASP A 38 7.31 -7.40 -22.65
CA ASP A 38 6.54 -7.07 -21.46
C ASP A 38 6.45 -5.53 -21.47
N THR A 39 5.22 -5.01 -21.52
CA THR A 39 4.96 -3.60 -21.77
C THR A 39 5.49 -2.74 -20.62
N LEU A 40 6.71 -2.24 -20.77
CA LEU A 40 7.36 -1.33 -19.84
C LEU A 40 6.74 0.07 -20.01
N ASN A 41 5.65 0.32 -19.29
CA ASN A 41 4.98 1.62 -19.30
C ASN A 41 5.61 2.53 -18.25
N TYR A 42 6.31 3.56 -18.70
CA TYR A 42 6.85 4.64 -17.89
C TYR A 42 5.74 5.63 -17.58
N LEU A 43 5.14 5.52 -16.41
CA LEU A 43 4.23 6.53 -15.85
C LEU A 43 4.95 7.10 -14.63
N ASP A 44 5.44 8.34 -14.76
CA ASP A 44 5.98 9.20 -13.69
C ASP A 44 6.74 8.47 -12.58
N ASP A 45 8.02 8.19 -12.82
CA ASP A 45 8.93 7.62 -11.82
C ASP A 45 8.54 6.21 -11.32
N VAL A 46 7.66 5.47 -12.02
CA VAL A 46 7.30 4.09 -11.67
C VAL A 46 7.59 3.10 -12.79
N ILE A 47 8.45 2.10 -12.54
CA ILE A 47 8.67 0.95 -13.42
C ILE A 47 7.70 -0.17 -13.05
N LEU A 48 6.75 -0.47 -13.92
CA LEU A 48 5.88 -1.63 -13.76
C LEU A 48 6.59 -2.89 -14.23
N PHE A 49 6.78 -3.89 -13.35
CA PHE A 49 7.16 -5.22 -13.80
C PHE A 49 5.93 -6.11 -13.88
N THR A 50 5.61 -6.43 -15.14
CA THR A 50 5.07 -7.71 -15.63
C THR A 50 3.73 -8.22 -15.09
N GLU A 51 3.21 -9.26 -15.74
CA GLU A 51 1.87 -9.81 -15.52
C GLU A 51 1.74 -10.60 -14.20
N THR A 52 2.84 -11.07 -13.62
CA THR A 52 2.86 -11.87 -12.37
C THR A 52 3.91 -11.38 -11.36
N VAL A 53 3.75 -11.78 -10.09
CA VAL A 53 4.61 -11.36 -8.97
C VAL A 53 6.00 -11.95 -9.10
N GLU A 54 6.09 -13.18 -9.59
CA GLU A 54 7.34 -13.93 -9.75
C GLU A 54 8.26 -13.24 -10.73
N SER A 55 7.68 -12.84 -11.87
CA SER A 55 8.38 -12.07 -12.88
C SER A 55 8.76 -10.67 -12.38
N HIS A 56 7.97 -10.08 -11.47
CA HIS A 56 8.37 -8.85 -10.77
C HIS A 56 9.56 -9.11 -9.85
N LEU A 57 9.49 -10.10 -8.95
CA LEU A 57 10.56 -10.45 -8.02
C LEU A 57 11.86 -10.84 -8.74
N ASP A 58 11.77 -11.56 -9.87
CA ASP A 58 12.91 -11.87 -10.72
C ASP A 58 13.45 -10.61 -11.41
N GLY A 59 12.57 -9.69 -11.83
CA GLY A 59 12.95 -8.35 -12.26
C GLY A 59 13.69 -7.57 -11.19
N LEU A 60 13.24 -7.66 -9.93
CA LEU A 60 13.90 -7.02 -8.78
C LEU A 60 15.28 -7.61 -8.54
N LYS A 61 15.39 -8.95 -8.46
CA LYS A 61 16.68 -9.64 -8.31
C LYS A 61 17.64 -9.29 -9.43
N ARG A 62 17.13 -9.17 -10.67
CA ARG A 62 17.94 -8.76 -11.82
C ARG A 62 18.42 -7.31 -11.70
N ILE A 63 17.58 -6.39 -11.24
CA ILE A 63 17.99 -4.99 -11.02
C ILE A 63 18.99 -4.90 -9.87
N LEU A 64 18.71 -5.55 -8.75
CA LEU A 64 19.65 -5.63 -7.62
C LEU A 64 21.01 -6.17 -8.08
N GLY A 65 21.03 -7.27 -8.84
CA GLY A 65 22.26 -7.81 -9.40
C GLY A 65 22.92 -6.93 -10.46
N ILE A 66 22.20 -6.02 -11.13
CA ILE A 66 22.81 -5.00 -12.01
C ILE A 66 23.43 -3.89 -11.16
N LEU A 67 22.77 -3.45 -10.09
CA LEU A 67 23.25 -2.42 -9.18
C LEU A 67 24.50 -2.89 -8.42
N GLU A 68 24.49 -4.13 -7.91
CA GLU A 68 25.65 -4.76 -7.26
C GLU A 68 26.84 -4.87 -8.22
N ARG A 69 26.62 -5.26 -9.48
CA ARG A 69 27.67 -5.33 -10.51
C ARG A 69 28.21 -3.96 -10.93
N ALA A 70 27.40 -2.91 -10.82
CA ALA A 70 27.82 -1.54 -11.09
C ALA A 70 28.62 -0.91 -9.93
N CYS A 71 29.09 -1.72 -8.95
CA CYS A 71 29.75 -1.26 -7.72
C CYS A 71 28.95 -0.18 -6.97
N LEU A 72 27.62 -0.17 -7.12
CA LEU A 72 26.76 0.75 -6.39
C LEU A 72 26.41 0.12 -5.05
N ASN A 73 26.67 0.86 -3.97
CA ASN A 73 26.29 0.46 -2.63
C ASN A 73 24.76 0.59 -2.49
N VAL A 74 24.08 -0.55 -2.36
CA VAL A 74 22.64 -0.63 -2.08
C VAL A 74 22.47 -0.87 -0.58
N ILE A 75 22.01 0.16 0.13
CA ILE A 75 21.78 0.10 1.57
C ILE A 75 20.26 0.17 1.81
N PRO A 76 19.63 -0.83 2.45
CA PRO A 76 18.26 -0.68 2.92
C PRO A 76 18.15 0.57 3.78
N LYS A 77 17.16 1.43 3.52
CA LYS A 77 17.05 2.71 4.24
C LYS A 77 16.47 2.46 5.64
N THR A 78 17.28 1.91 6.54
CA THR A 78 16.92 1.83 7.96
C THR A 78 16.96 3.24 8.55
N THR A 79 15.80 3.90 8.60
CA THR A 79 15.69 5.10 9.44
C THR A 79 15.57 4.62 10.88
N ASN A 80 16.71 4.58 11.57
CA ASN A 80 16.90 4.10 12.95
C ASN A 80 16.77 2.57 13.07
N GLU A 81 17.55 1.98 13.99
CA GLU A 81 17.89 0.55 14.10
C GLU A 81 16.72 -0.43 14.41
N THR A 82 15.47 -0.06 14.13
CA THR A 82 14.29 -0.90 14.44
C THR A 82 13.27 -1.02 13.31
N ASP A 83 13.49 -0.39 12.14
CA ASP A 83 12.49 -0.33 11.07
C ASP A 83 12.97 -1.06 9.80
N GLU A 84 12.85 -2.39 9.76
CA GLU A 84 13.02 -3.22 8.53
C GLU A 84 11.88 -2.99 7.50
N THR A 85 11.01 -2.01 7.73
CA THR A 85 9.71 -1.84 7.08
C THR A 85 9.74 -1.03 5.80
N THR A 86 10.87 -0.39 5.51
CA THR A 86 10.99 0.37 4.28
C THR A 86 11.35 -0.57 3.15
N ASN A 87 10.37 -0.84 2.29
CA ASN A 87 10.59 -1.18 0.88
C ASN A 87 11.36 -0.06 0.13
N GLU A 88 12.26 0.66 0.81
CA GLU A 88 13.08 1.76 0.32
C GLU A 88 14.54 1.34 0.40
N MET A 89 15.23 1.45 -0.72
CA MET A 89 16.66 1.19 -0.85
C MET A 89 17.36 2.48 -1.20
N LYS A 90 18.45 2.76 -0.50
CA LYS A 90 19.32 3.89 -0.71
C LYS A 90 20.49 3.41 -1.57
N ILE A 91 20.62 3.95 -2.77
CA ILE A 91 21.68 3.62 -3.71
C ILE A 91 22.68 4.77 -3.70
N THR A 92 23.95 4.45 -3.45
CA THR A 92 25.07 5.40 -3.41
C THR A 92 26.25 4.89 -4.24
N ASN A 93 27.04 5.80 -4.79
CA ASN A 93 28.35 5.50 -5.37
C ASN A 93 29.43 6.08 -4.42
N ASP A 94 30.61 5.49 -4.38
CA ASP A 94 31.74 5.86 -3.49
C ASP A 94 32.28 7.29 -3.73
N GLY A 95 31.83 7.97 -4.78
CA GLY A 95 32.06 9.40 -5.02
C GLY A 95 30.87 10.27 -4.60
N HIS A 96 31.12 11.26 -3.73
CA HIS A 96 30.21 12.30 -3.22
C HIS A 96 29.00 12.64 -4.12
N MET A 97 27.94 11.86 -4.00
CA MET A 97 26.64 12.11 -4.64
C MET A 97 25.55 11.84 -3.63
N ASP A 98 24.50 12.67 -3.67
CA ASP A 98 23.33 12.44 -2.83
C ASP A 98 22.75 11.05 -3.13
N PRO A 99 22.36 10.30 -2.11
CA PRO A 99 21.79 8.97 -2.26
C PRO A 99 20.51 8.96 -3.10
N VAL A 100 20.39 7.99 -4.00
CA VAL A 100 19.17 7.74 -4.78
C VAL A 100 18.29 6.80 -3.98
N VAL A 101 17.07 7.22 -3.64
CA VAL A 101 16.11 6.34 -2.93
C VAL A 101 15.18 5.68 -3.94
N VAL A 102 15.13 4.35 -3.89
CA VAL A 102 14.31 3.49 -4.74
C VAL A 102 13.28 2.79 -3.86
N CYS A 103 12.02 2.77 -4.28
CA CYS A 103 10.91 2.31 -3.46
C CYS A 103 10.11 1.21 -4.16
N PHE A 104 10.06 0.01 -3.60
CA PHE A 104 9.16 -1.03 -4.10
C PHE A 104 7.72 -0.75 -3.62
N ARG A 105 6.78 -0.79 -4.57
CA ARG A 105 5.38 -0.42 -4.33
C ARG A 105 4.41 -1.36 -5.04
N ILE A 106 3.24 -1.51 -4.44
CA ILE A 106 2.13 -2.18 -5.10
C ILE A 106 1.28 -1.12 -5.79
N LYS A 107 1.11 -1.26 -7.10
CA LYS A 107 0.20 -0.40 -7.88
C LYS A 107 -1.21 -0.99 -7.96
N TYR A 108 -1.31 -2.31 -8.12
CA TYR A 108 -2.58 -3.01 -8.24
C TYR A 108 -2.76 -3.99 -7.09
N TYR A 109 -3.66 -3.64 -6.19
CA TYR A 109 -3.94 -4.45 -5.00
C TYR A 109 -4.90 -5.58 -5.39
N PRO A 110 -4.55 -6.84 -5.13
CA PRO A 110 -5.40 -7.98 -5.47
C PRO A 110 -6.65 -8.00 -4.59
N PRO A 111 -7.81 -8.46 -5.09
CA PRO A 111 -9.05 -8.51 -4.30
C PRO A 111 -8.95 -9.44 -3.08
N GLU A 112 -8.20 -10.54 -3.22
CA GLU A 112 -8.04 -11.57 -2.18
C GLU A 112 -6.55 -11.81 -1.88
N PRO A 113 -5.83 -10.85 -1.25
CA PRO A 113 -4.39 -10.95 -1.03
C PRO A 113 -3.98 -12.15 -0.15
N PHE A 114 -4.89 -12.63 0.69
CA PHE A 114 -4.68 -13.75 1.59
C PHE A 114 -4.64 -15.12 0.89
N ARG A 115 -5.04 -15.21 -0.39
CA ARG A 115 -4.95 -16.45 -1.20
C ARG A 115 -3.63 -16.57 -1.97
N LEU A 116 -2.75 -15.58 -1.86
CA LEU A 116 -1.47 -15.56 -2.55
C LEU A 116 -0.47 -16.46 -1.82
N ARG A 117 0.55 -16.91 -2.58
CA ARG A 117 1.71 -17.63 -2.07
C ARG A 117 2.47 -16.80 -1.03
N ASP A 118 3.19 -17.46 -0.15
CA ASP A 118 3.73 -16.88 1.08
C ASP A 118 4.61 -15.65 0.84
N GLU A 119 5.53 -15.70 -0.11
CA GLU A 119 6.44 -14.59 -0.40
C GLU A 119 5.68 -13.36 -0.92
N THR A 120 4.76 -13.58 -1.87
CA THR A 120 3.91 -12.52 -2.43
C THR A 120 3.03 -11.90 -1.37
N ARG A 121 2.40 -12.75 -0.55
CA ARG A 121 1.49 -12.34 0.51
C ARG A 121 2.21 -11.47 1.54
N HIS A 122 3.44 -11.82 1.88
CA HIS A 122 4.28 -11.03 2.76
C HIS A 122 4.60 -9.64 2.17
N GLN A 123 4.87 -9.54 0.87
CA GLN A 123 5.05 -8.24 0.21
C GLN A 123 3.79 -7.37 0.25
N ILE A 124 2.59 -7.95 0.10
CA ILE A 124 1.34 -7.21 0.30
C ILE A 124 1.21 -6.71 1.74
N TYR A 125 1.54 -7.54 2.72
CA TYR A 125 1.53 -7.15 4.13
C TYR A 125 2.45 -5.96 4.41
N LEU A 126 3.70 -5.97 3.94
CA LEU A 126 4.64 -4.87 4.14
C LEU A 126 4.11 -3.56 3.54
N GLN A 127 3.52 -3.63 2.35
CA GLN A 127 2.89 -2.46 1.74
C GLN A 127 1.71 -1.94 2.57
N LEU A 128 0.87 -2.82 3.12
CA LEU A 128 -0.27 -2.42 3.93
C LEU A 128 0.15 -1.87 5.30
N LYS A 129 1.18 -2.44 5.93
CA LYS A 129 1.81 -1.87 7.15
C LYS A 129 2.26 -0.44 6.88
N ARG A 130 2.93 -0.21 5.74
CA ARG A 130 3.29 1.13 5.31
C ARG A 130 2.06 2.02 5.09
N ASP A 131 1.03 1.51 4.42
CA ASP A 131 -0.18 2.28 4.16
C ASP A 131 -0.90 2.69 5.46
N LEU A 132 -0.85 1.87 6.51
CA LEU A 132 -1.33 2.20 7.87
C LEU A 132 -0.51 3.35 8.50
N GLN A 133 0.82 3.24 8.47
CA GLN A 133 1.75 4.25 9.01
C GLN A 133 1.60 5.63 8.33
N HIS A 134 1.27 5.63 7.04
CA HIS A 134 1.07 6.85 6.26
C HIS A 134 -0.40 7.29 6.16
N GLY A 135 -1.34 6.56 6.77
CA GLY A 135 -2.77 6.89 6.76
C GLY A 135 -3.45 6.72 5.40
N ARG A 136 -2.85 5.95 4.48
CA ARG A 136 -3.47 5.54 3.20
C ARG A 136 -4.48 4.42 3.39
N LEU A 137 -4.22 3.52 4.34
CA LEU A 137 -5.16 2.50 4.79
C LEU A 137 -5.77 2.95 6.11
N TYR A 138 -7.08 3.20 6.14
CA TYR A 138 -7.79 3.54 7.37
C TYR A 138 -9.26 3.12 7.32
N SER A 139 -9.86 3.01 8.50
CA SER A 139 -11.29 2.76 8.67
C SER A 139 -11.95 3.96 9.35
N PRO A 140 -13.05 4.51 8.80
CA PRO A 140 -13.77 5.59 9.46
C PRO A 140 -14.47 5.06 10.71
N GLY A 141 -14.31 5.72 11.87
CA GLY A 141 -15.03 5.36 13.09
C GLY A 141 -14.17 5.40 14.37
N PRO A 142 -14.58 4.68 15.43
CA PRO A 142 -14.01 4.79 16.78
C PRO A 142 -12.62 4.13 16.96
N GLY A 143 -11.87 3.90 15.88
CA GLY A 143 -10.50 3.38 15.93
C GLY A 143 -10.35 1.88 16.25
N GLN A 144 -11.44 1.15 16.54
CA GLN A 144 -11.36 -0.27 16.91
C GLN A 144 -10.73 -1.15 15.82
N GLU A 145 -11.11 -0.94 14.55
CA GLU A 145 -10.49 -1.68 13.44
C GLU A 145 -9.02 -1.30 13.26
N MET A 146 -8.68 -0.03 13.47
CA MET A 146 -7.29 0.44 13.39
C MET A 146 -6.43 -0.17 14.49
N ALA A 147 -6.95 -0.24 15.72
CA ALA A 147 -6.28 -0.87 16.86
C ALA A 147 -6.03 -2.36 16.59
N LEU A 148 -7.01 -3.05 15.99
CA LEU A 148 -6.86 -4.47 15.66
C LEU A 148 -5.84 -4.72 14.54
N LEU A 149 -5.86 -3.90 13.48
CA LEU A 149 -4.86 -4.00 12.40
C LEU A 149 -3.45 -3.73 12.94
N ALA A 150 -3.30 -2.72 13.79
CA ALA A 150 -2.03 -2.42 14.45
C ALA A 150 -1.58 -3.55 15.39
N ALA A 151 -2.48 -4.11 16.21
CA ALA A 151 -2.17 -5.25 17.08
C ALA A 151 -1.77 -6.50 16.29
N LEU A 152 -2.37 -6.73 15.11
CA LEU A 152 -1.93 -7.79 14.20
C LEU A 152 -0.51 -7.54 13.67
N CYS A 153 -0.11 -6.29 13.39
CA CYS A 153 1.29 -5.97 13.07
C CYS A 153 2.22 -6.30 14.24
N VAL A 154 1.85 -5.91 15.46
CA VAL A 154 2.62 -6.22 16.68
C VAL A 154 2.80 -7.72 16.84
N GLN A 155 1.72 -8.51 16.70
CA GLN A 155 1.78 -9.98 16.78
C GLN A 155 2.68 -10.60 15.72
N ILE A 156 2.72 -10.03 14.50
CA ILE A 156 3.60 -10.52 13.42
C ILE A 156 5.08 -10.25 13.75
N GLU A 157 5.38 -9.14 14.41
CA GLU A 157 6.75 -8.67 14.67
C GLU A 157 7.32 -9.20 15.99
N LEU A 158 6.52 -9.22 17.05
CA LEU A 158 6.96 -9.55 18.40
C LEU A 158 6.53 -10.95 18.86
N GLY A 159 5.56 -11.56 18.17
CA GLY A 159 4.95 -12.81 18.62
C GLY A 159 3.96 -12.58 19.77
N ASP A 160 3.76 -13.59 20.63
CA ASP A 160 2.83 -13.50 21.74
C ASP A 160 3.28 -12.50 22.81
N PHE A 161 2.31 -11.89 23.49
CA PHE A 161 2.62 -11.01 24.61
C PHE A 161 3.29 -11.77 25.75
N ASP A 162 4.46 -11.28 26.13
CA ASP A 162 5.27 -11.66 27.29
C ASP A 162 5.46 -10.44 28.22
N PRO A 163 5.00 -10.49 29.49
CA PRO A 163 5.15 -9.40 30.45
C PRO A 163 6.61 -8.97 30.72
N GLU A 164 7.59 -9.86 30.58
CA GLU A 164 9.01 -9.54 30.80
C GLU A 164 9.61 -8.79 29.61
N LEU A 165 9.16 -9.11 28.39
CA LEU A 165 9.64 -8.48 27.16
C LEU A 165 8.83 -7.25 26.74
N HIS A 166 7.59 -7.13 27.21
CA HIS A 166 6.64 -6.09 26.80
C HIS A 166 6.21 -5.23 28.00
N PRO A 167 7.09 -4.34 28.49
CA PRO A 167 6.76 -3.44 29.60
C PRO A 167 5.66 -2.43 29.20
N ASN A 168 5.04 -1.79 30.18
CA ASN A 168 4.02 -0.77 29.94
C ASN A 168 4.53 0.30 28.94
N GLY A 169 3.71 0.59 27.93
CA GLY A 169 4.06 1.55 26.87
C GLY A 169 4.95 0.99 25.75
N TYR A 170 5.20 -0.33 25.68
CA TYR A 170 6.00 -0.92 24.58
C TYR A 170 5.48 -0.59 23.18
N ILE A 171 4.18 -0.33 23.03
CA ILE A 171 3.56 0.10 21.76
C ILE A 171 4.03 1.49 21.32
N SER A 172 4.32 2.41 22.25
CA SER A 172 4.71 3.79 21.93
C SER A 172 6.05 3.88 21.18
N GLY A 173 6.90 2.86 21.32
CA GLY A 173 8.15 2.72 20.55
C GLY A 173 7.94 2.25 19.11
N MET A 174 6.74 1.76 18.78
CA MET A 174 6.42 1.25 17.45
C MET A 174 5.65 2.29 16.65
N ARG A 175 6.09 2.55 15.42
CA ARG A 175 5.35 3.39 14.47
C ARG A 175 4.32 2.54 13.74
N LEU A 176 3.09 2.44 14.24
CA LEU A 176 2.05 1.57 13.67
C LEU A 176 1.06 2.33 12.80
N LEU A 177 0.68 3.55 13.20
CA LEU A 177 -0.39 4.33 12.59
C LEU A 177 0.02 5.81 12.40
N LEU A 178 -0.59 6.49 11.42
CA LEU A 178 -0.34 7.94 11.20
C LEU A 178 -0.77 8.80 12.40
N GLN A 179 -1.89 8.46 13.02
CA GLN A 179 -2.48 9.15 14.17
C GLN A 179 -2.55 8.15 15.32
N GLN A 180 -1.42 7.96 16.00
CA GLN A 180 -1.27 7.04 17.12
C GLN A 180 -1.39 7.82 18.43
N SER A 181 -2.58 7.82 19.03
CA SER A 181 -2.83 8.45 20.32
C SER A 181 -2.65 7.46 21.47
N GLU A 182 -2.37 7.94 22.67
CA GLU A 182 -2.22 7.11 23.89
C GLU A 182 -3.40 6.15 24.08
N LYS A 183 -4.64 6.64 23.94
CA LYS A 183 -5.85 5.80 23.99
C LYS A 183 -5.85 4.67 22.95
N LEU A 184 -5.29 4.92 21.77
CA LEU A 184 -5.18 3.92 20.71
C LEU A 184 -4.08 2.91 21.01
N GLU A 185 -2.95 3.36 21.58
CA GLU A 185 -1.87 2.50 22.04
C GLU A 185 -2.32 1.55 23.15
N GLU A 186 -3.06 2.05 24.13
CA GLU A 186 -3.70 1.23 25.18
C GLU A 186 -4.60 0.15 24.56
N LYS A 187 -5.41 0.52 23.55
CA LYS A 187 -6.30 -0.42 22.86
C LYS A 187 -5.52 -1.48 22.08
N ILE A 188 -4.42 -1.10 21.44
CA ILE A 188 -3.53 -2.01 20.71
C ILE A 188 -2.91 -3.01 21.69
N ALA A 189 -2.39 -2.52 22.83
CA ALA A 189 -1.82 -3.35 23.88
C ALA A 189 -2.86 -4.31 24.49
N GLU A 190 -4.09 -3.84 24.77
CA GLU A 190 -5.20 -4.67 25.28
C GLU A 190 -5.50 -5.85 24.33
N ILE A 191 -5.59 -5.57 23.02
CA ILE A 191 -5.84 -6.57 21.97
C ILE A 191 -4.68 -7.57 21.87
N HIS A 192 -3.43 -7.10 21.94
CA HIS A 192 -2.22 -7.93 21.87
C HIS A 192 -2.05 -8.83 23.11
N GLN A 193 -2.36 -8.31 24.30
CA GLN A 193 -2.34 -9.06 25.55
C GLN A 193 -3.46 -10.11 25.63
N GLY A 194 -4.54 -9.95 24.84
CA GLY A 194 -5.75 -10.75 25.01
C GLY A 194 -6.47 -10.46 26.32
N ALA A 195 -6.24 -9.28 26.91
CA ALA A 195 -6.84 -8.90 28.17
C ALA A 195 -8.37 -8.78 27.99
N SER A 196 -9.10 -9.59 28.76
CA SER A 196 -10.55 -9.43 28.87
C SER A 196 -10.82 -8.21 29.73
N THR A 197 -11.23 -7.07 29.16
CA THR A 197 -11.65 -5.93 29.97
C THR A 197 -12.96 -6.28 30.69
N PRO A 198 -12.97 -6.35 32.05
CA PRO A 198 -14.21 -6.50 32.78
C PRO A 198 -14.99 -5.19 32.62
N THR A 199 -16.15 -5.21 31.95
CA THR A 199 -17.03 -4.05 32.03
C THR A 199 -17.59 -3.96 33.45
N PRO A 200 -17.87 -2.74 33.97
CA PRO A 200 -18.46 -2.55 35.29
C PRO A 200 -19.80 -3.27 35.51
N ASN A 201 -20.40 -3.84 34.45
CA ASN A 201 -21.67 -4.57 34.46
C ASN A 201 -21.49 -6.10 34.31
N GLY A 202 -20.27 -6.63 34.37
CA GLY A 202 -20.01 -8.08 34.25
C GLY A 202 -20.22 -8.67 32.85
N ILE A 203 -20.44 -7.83 31.83
CA ILE A 203 -20.55 -8.25 30.44
C ILE A 203 -19.16 -8.25 29.83
N THR A 204 -18.57 -9.43 29.64
CA THR A 204 -17.33 -9.57 28.86
C THR A 204 -17.66 -9.16 27.42
N THR A 205 -17.24 -7.94 27.05
CA THR A 205 -17.32 -7.54 25.65
C THR A 205 -16.19 -8.28 24.96
N SER A 206 -16.48 -9.03 23.89
CA SER A 206 -15.47 -9.80 23.16
C SER A 206 -14.53 -8.85 22.42
N THR A 207 -13.56 -8.28 23.14
CA THR A 207 -12.43 -7.60 22.50
C THR A 207 -11.71 -8.64 21.65
N PRO A 208 -11.44 -8.35 20.36
CA PRO A 208 -10.63 -9.24 19.53
C PRO A 208 -9.29 -9.52 20.22
N ASN A 209 -8.87 -10.78 20.27
CA ASN A 209 -7.58 -11.19 20.81
C ASN A 209 -6.71 -11.70 19.65
N VAL A 210 -5.46 -11.27 19.60
CA VAL A 210 -4.46 -11.74 18.61
C VAL A 210 -3.38 -12.64 19.21
N ASN A 211 -3.32 -12.76 20.53
CA ASN A 211 -2.41 -13.65 21.25
C ASN A 211 -2.69 -15.12 20.89
N GLY A 212 -1.63 -15.91 20.73
CA GLY A 212 -1.66 -17.30 20.30
C GLY A 212 -1.74 -17.46 18.78
N LEU A 213 -1.81 -16.37 18.01
CA LEU A 213 -1.70 -16.43 16.56
C LEU A 213 -0.23 -16.52 16.15
N THR A 214 0.09 -17.50 15.33
CA THR A 214 1.38 -17.49 14.61
C THR A 214 1.47 -16.26 13.71
N ALA A 215 2.69 -15.77 13.41
CA ALA A 215 2.91 -14.65 12.49
C ALA A 215 2.19 -14.86 11.13
N HIS A 216 2.17 -16.10 10.64
CA HIS A 216 1.43 -16.47 9.42
C HIS A 216 -0.09 -16.27 9.56
N GLN A 217 -0.70 -16.72 10.66
CA GLN A 217 -2.14 -16.55 10.90
C GLN A 217 -2.50 -15.08 11.11
N ALA A 218 -1.69 -14.33 11.86
CA ALA A 218 -1.88 -12.90 12.08
C ALA A 218 -1.79 -12.13 10.75
N GLN A 219 -0.84 -12.47 9.88
CA GLN A 219 -0.73 -11.90 8.54
C GLN A 219 -1.98 -12.17 7.69
N ILE A 220 -2.47 -13.41 7.65
CA ILE A 220 -3.70 -13.75 6.91
C ILE A 220 -4.90 -12.95 7.46
N ALA A 221 -5.02 -12.83 8.79
CA ALA A 221 -6.08 -12.05 9.42
C ALA A 221 -6.02 -10.57 9.04
N LEU A 222 -4.82 -9.98 9.06
CA LEU A 222 -4.59 -8.59 8.67
C LEU A 222 -4.98 -8.36 7.21
N LEU A 223 -4.58 -9.26 6.31
CA LEU A 223 -4.89 -9.15 4.88
C LEU A 223 -6.37 -9.27 4.58
N ARG A 224 -7.09 -10.20 5.23
CA ARG A 224 -8.54 -10.36 5.09
C ARG A 224 -9.31 -9.13 5.56
N ARG A 225 -8.86 -8.52 6.66
CA ARG A 225 -9.47 -7.30 7.20
C ARG A 225 -9.15 -6.08 6.36
N SER A 226 -7.91 -5.97 5.90
CA SER A 226 -7.46 -4.84 5.08
C SER A 226 -8.17 -4.81 3.73
N CYS A 227 -8.37 -5.95 3.07
CA CYS A 227 -8.92 -5.99 1.71
C CYS A 227 -10.41 -5.60 1.61
N VAL A 228 -11.13 -5.55 2.73
CA VAL A 228 -12.52 -5.11 2.78
C VAL A 228 -12.68 -3.62 3.14
N LEU A 229 -11.59 -2.92 3.47
CA LEU A 229 -11.64 -1.49 3.74
C LEU A 229 -11.81 -0.70 2.45
N ASP A 230 -12.59 0.38 2.52
CA ASP A 230 -12.84 1.26 1.38
C ASP A 230 -11.57 1.92 0.82
N THR A 231 -10.56 2.09 1.68
CA THR A 231 -9.28 2.72 1.32
C THR A 231 -8.25 1.68 0.86
N TYR A 232 -8.62 0.40 0.77
CA TYR A 232 -7.72 -0.67 0.34
C TYR A 232 -7.25 -0.44 -1.09
N GLY A 233 -5.93 -0.25 -1.24
CA GLY A 233 -5.30 0.01 -2.53
C GLY A 233 -5.75 1.31 -3.20
N VAL A 234 -6.30 2.26 -2.43
CA VAL A 234 -6.72 3.55 -2.94
C VAL A 234 -5.57 4.56 -2.84
N ASP A 235 -5.27 5.19 -3.96
CA ASP A 235 -4.41 6.38 -3.99
C ASP A 235 -5.30 7.62 -4.24
N PRO A 236 -5.65 8.38 -3.18
CA PRO A 236 -6.67 9.43 -3.27
C PRO A 236 -6.14 10.66 -4.00
N HIS A 237 -6.84 11.05 -5.07
CA HIS A 237 -6.55 12.26 -5.86
C HIS A 237 -7.50 13.38 -5.46
N ALA A 238 -6.96 14.54 -5.07
CA ALA A 238 -7.78 15.69 -4.69
C ALA A 238 -8.47 16.31 -5.92
N VAL A 239 -9.79 16.40 -5.88
CA VAL A 239 -10.63 16.96 -6.96
C VAL A 239 -11.71 17.88 -6.38
N LYS A 240 -12.44 18.59 -7.24
CA LYS A 240 -13.64 19.36 -6.86
C LYS A 240 -14.88 18.82 -7.55
N ASP A 241 -16.03 18.87 -6.88
CA ASP A 241 -17.32 18.64 -7.55
C ASP A 241 -17.75 19.87 -8.38
N GLN A 242 -18.91 19.78 -9.03
CA GLN A 242 -19.51 20.89 -9.79
C GLN A 242 -19.89 22.09 -8.90
N ALA A 243 -20.12 21.88 -7.60
CA ALA A 243 -20.40 22.94 -6.64
C ALA A 243 -19.12 23.59 -6.07
N GLY A 244 -17.94 23.11 -6.46
CA GLY A 244 -16.64 23.60 -6.01
C GLY A 244 -16.15 23.00 -4.69
N ASN A 245 -16.89 22.07 -4.09
CA ASN A 245 -16.49 21.40 -2.86
C ASN A 245 -15.31 20.46 -3.13
N GLN A 246 -14.33 20.46 -2.24
CA GLN A 246 -13.21 19.55 -2.34
C GLN A 246 -13.62 18.14 -1.90
N LEU A 247 -13.23 17.15 -2.70
CA LEU A 247 -13.34 15.73 -2.41
C LEU A 247 -12.10 14.98 -2.92
N TYR A 248 -11.99 13.71 -2.58
CA TYR A 248 -10.93 12.84 -3.08
C TYR A 248 -11.53 11.76 -3.97
N LEU A 249 -10.93 11.56 -5.14
CA LEU A 249 -11.24 10.48 -6.06
C LEU A 249 -10.25 9.33 -5.83
N GLY A 250 -10.75 8.13 -5.59
CA GLY A 250 -9.97 6.92 -5.45
C GLY A 250 -10.36 5.89 -6.50
N VAL A 251 -9.42 5.03 -6.87
CA VAL A 251 -9.67 3.90 -7.77
C VAL A 251 -9.05 2.66 -7.14
N ASN A 252 -9.79 1.55 -7.10
CA ASN A 252 -9.27 0.27 -6.62
C ASN A 252 -9.84 -0.91 -7.44
N HIS A 253 -9.65 -2.13 -6.96
CA HIS A 253 -10.12 -3.34 -7.66
C HIS A 253 -11.65 -3.47 -7.73
N THR A 254 -12.42 -2.74 -6.91
CA THR A 254 -13.89 -2.80 -6.90
C THR A 254 -14.53 -1.73 -7.78
N GLY A 255 -13.89 -0.57 -7.94
CA GLY A 255 -14.44 0.52 -8.73
C GLY A 255 -13.76 1.87 -8.53
N VAL A 256 -14.53 2.92 -8.85
CA VAL A 256 -14.19 4.32 -8.58
C VAL A 256 -14.91 4.77 -7.31
N LEU A 257 -14.18 5.36 -6.38
CA LEU A 257 -14.66 5.81 -5.08
C LEU A 257 -14.50 7.32 -4.95
N THR A 258 -15.41 7.95 -4.23
CA THR A 258 -15.27 9.35 -3.83
C THR A 258 -15.30 9.46 -2.31
N PHE A 259 -14.45 10.32 -1.75
CA PHE A 259 -14.34 10.55 -0.32
C PHE A 259 -14.47 12.03 0.01
N HIS A 260 -15.21 12.33 1.06
CA HIS A 260 -15.30 13.68 1.62
C HIS A 260 -15.18 13.59 3.15
N GLY A 261 -14.31 14.42 3.74
CA GLY A 261 -14.04 14.38 5.18
C GLY A 261 -13.56 13.01 5.70
N GLY A 262 -12.81 12.26 4.90
CA GLY A 262 -12.34 10.92 5.26
C GLY A 262 -13.43 9.84 5.26
N ARG A 263 -14.60 10.10 4.66
CA ARG A 263 -15.69 9.13 4.53
C ARG A 263 -16.03 8.91 3.06
N LYS A 264 -16.25 7.64 2.70
CA LYS A 264 -16.73 7.28 1.36
C LYS A 264 -18.12 7.85 1.14
N GLN A 265 -18.28 8.63 0.07
CA GLN A 265 -19.55 9.20 -0.37
C GLN A 265 -20.21 8.31 -1.42
N HIS A 266 -19.46 7.95 -2.46
CA HIS A 266 -19.95 7.11 -3.54
C HIS A 266 -18.96 6.01 -3.92
N HIS A 267 -19.50 4.92 -4.45
CA HIS A 267 -18.77 3.79 -5.00
C HIS A 267 -19.44 3.35 -6.31
N PHE A 268 -18.78 3.62 -7.43
CA PHE A 268 -19.21 3.19 -8.77
C PHE A 268 -18.46 1.92 -9.09
N ARG A 269 -19.14 0.78 -9.02
CA ARG A 269 -18.50 -0.50 -9.30
C ARG A 269 -18.13 -0.59 -10.76
N TRP A 270 -17.09 -1.34 -11.07
CA TRP A 270 -16.68 -1.55 -12.47
C TRP A 270 -17.81 -2.09 -13.36
N CYS A 271 -18.71 -2.93 -12.81
CA CYS A 271 -19.87 -3.44 -13.54
C CYS A 271 -20.99 -2.41 -13.79
N GLU A 272 -21.01 -1.31 -13.03
CA GLU A 272 -21.97 -0.23 -13.17
C GLU A 272 -21.44 0.86 -14.12
N ILE A 273 -20.12 0.98 -14.29
CA ILE A 273 -19.49 2.00 -15.12
C ILE A 273 -19.60 1.60 -16.60
N THR A 274 -20.26 2.44 -17.40
CA THR A 274 -20.43 2.23 -18.84
C THR A 274 -19.37 2.96 -19.66
N LYS A 275 -18.87 4.10 -19.17
CA LYS A 275 -17.84 4.89 -19.85
C LYS A 275 -17.11 5.80 -18.85
N LEU A 276 -15.80 5.91 -19.03
CA LEU A 276 -14.97 6.95 -18.41
C LEU A 276 -14.54 7.94 -19.50
N ASN A 277 -14.60 9.23 -19.21
CA ASN A 277 -14.20 10.27 -20.14
C ASN A 277 -13.43 11.39 -19.42
N TYR A 278 -12.65 12.16 -20.17
CA TYR A 278 -12.06 13.40 -19.66
C TYR A 278 -12.22 14.53 -20.68
N GLU A 279 -12.51 15.73 -20.20
CA GLU A 279 -12.64 16.94 -21.02
C GLU A 279 -12.00 18.13 -20.30
N GLY A 280 -10.86 18.60 -20.80
CA GLY A 280 -10.05 19.60 -20.11
C GLY A 280 -9.63 19.12 -18.72
N LYS A 281 -10.08 19.80 -17.66
CA LYS A 281 -9.84 19.41 -16.25
C LYS A 281 -10.94 18.52 -15.67
N MET A 282 -11.98 18.20 -16.43
CA MET A 282 -13.11 17.40 -15.98
C MET A 282 -12.84 15.91 -16.19
N PHE A 283 -12.98 15.12 -15.13
CA PHE A 283 -13.08 13.67 -15.20
C PHE A 283 -14.54 13.26 -15.05
N ILE A 284 -15.02 12.44 -15.98
CA ILE A 284 -16.43 12.16 -16.18
C ILE A 284 -16.66 10.65 -16.08
N VAL A 285 -17.54 10.23 -15.16
CA VAL A 285 -17.93 8.82 -14.97
C VAL A 285 -19.38 8.65 -15.38
N HIS A 286 -19.63 7.85 -16.42
CA HIS A 286 -20.95 7.39 -16.80
C HIS A 286 -21.23 6.04 -16.18
N PHE A 287 -22.38 5.90 -15.52
CA PHE A 287 -22.78 4.65 -14.88
C PHE A 287 -24.25 4.32 -15.11
N ALA A 288 -24.58 3.03 -15.06
CA ALA A 288 -25.93 2.50 -15.14
C ALA A 288 -26.23 1.68 -13.88
N ILE A 289 -27.27 2.06 -13.14
CA ILE A 289 -27.77 1.31 -11.99
C ILE A 289 -28.95 0.47 -12.46
N ALA A 290 -28.81 -0.86 -12.35
CA ALA A 290 -29.94 -1.77 -12.42
C ALA A 290 -30.65 -1.76 -11.06
N GLU A 291 -31.76 -1.03 -10.95
CA GLU A 291 -32.73 -1.30 -9.87
C GLU A 291 -33.52 -2.56 -10.24
N ASP A 292 -33.92 -3.31 -9.21
CA ASP A 292 -34.53 -4.65 -9.26
C ASP A 292 -35.54 -4.84 -10.40
N SER A 293 -35.68 -6.09 -10.85
CA SER A 293 -36.32 -6.70 -12.04
C SER A 293 -37.61 -6.11 -12.66
N ARG A 294 -38.15 -5.00 -12.15
CA ARG A 294 -39.37 -4.32 -12.61
C ARG A 294 -39.18 -2.84 -12.99
N THR A 295 -37.97 -2.28 -12.95
CA THR A 295 -37.75 -0.85 -13.21
C THR A 295 -36.61 -0.57 -14.20
N LYS A 296 -36.78 0.46 -15.04
CA LYS A 296 -35.81 0.88 -16.08
C LYS A 296 -34.48 1.29 -15.44
N ALA A 297 -33.36 0.89 -16.06
CA ALA A 297 -32.02 1.29 -15.62
C ALA A 297 -31.87 2.82 -15.53
N LYS A 298 -31.35 3.31 -14.41
CA LYS A 298 -31.03 4.74 -14.24
C LYS A 298 -29.60 4.99 -14.72
N GLN A 299 -29.44 5.92 -15.66
CA GLN A 299 -28.13 6.41 -16.09
C GLN A 299 -27.76 7.66 -15.30
N GLY A 300 -26.52 7.74 -14.84
CA GLY A 300 -26.01 8.88 -14.10
C GLY A 300 -24.64 9.34 -14.60
N LEU A 301 -24.30 10.59 -14.25
CA LEU A 301 -23.05 11.25 -14.61
C LEU A 301 -22.43 11.86 -13.38
N ILE A 302 -21.13 11.63 -13.17
CA ILE A 302 -20.35 12.40 -12.21
C ILE A 302 -19.23 13.11 -12.92
N THR A 303 -19.09 14.39 -12.60
CA THR A 303 -18.01 15.25 -13.09
C THR A 303 -17.20 15.74 -11.90
N VAL A 304 -15.90 15.51 -11.93
CA VAL A 304 -14.97 16.08 -10.96
C VAL A 304 -13.87 16.86 -11.67
N LEU A 305 -13.44 17.97 -11.07
CA LEU A 305 -12.40 18.86 -11.59
C LEU A 305 -11.06 18.55 -10.92
N SER A 306 -10.04 18.19 -11.70
CA SER A 306 -8.68 17.98 -11.19
C SER A 306 -8.04 19.29 -10.71
N LYS A 307 -7.36 19.25 -9.56
CA LYS A 307 -6.49 20.35 -9.13
C LYS A 307 -5.15 20.20 -9.86
N THR A 308 -4.82 21.19 -10.69
CA THR A 308 -3.47 21.38 -11.28
C THR A 308 -2.45 21.62 -10.20
#